data_AF-A6P1A7-F1
#
_entry.id   AF-A6P1A7-F1
#
_cell.length_a   1.000
_cell.length_b   1.000
_cell.length_c   1.000
_cell.angle_alpha   90.00
_cell.angle_beta   90.00
_cell.angle_gamma   90.00
#
_symmetry.space_group_name_H-M   'P 1'
#
loop_
_entity.id
_entity.type
_entity.pdbx_description
1 polymer ?
#
loop_
_entity_poly.entity_id
_entity_poly.type
_entity_poly.pdbx_seq_one_letter_code
_entity_poly.pdbx_strand_id
1 'polypeptide(L)' 'MRKEQSQKYKYLGLNIAYYRKERGLSQSRLAERINVSRTHMSRIETADCAVSLDVVFAICDALEVPPEKLFAFRM' A
#
# COMPACT_ATOMS: atom_id res chain seq x y z
N MET A 1 -4.31 14.79 -2.22
CA MET A 1 -3.05 14.54 -1.47
C MET A 1 -2.30 15.85 -1.34
N ARG A 2 -1.82 16.23 -0.14
CA ARG A 2 -1.06 17.48 0.03
C ARG A 2 0.36 17.30 -0.51
N LYS A 3 0.89 18.28 -1.25
CA LYS A 3 2.25 18.22 -1.84
C LYS A 3 3.33 17.89 -0.82
N GLU A 4 3.25 18.46 0.38
CA GLU A 4 4.18 18.23 1.50
C GLU A 4 4.30 16.76 1.94
N GLN A 5 3.26 15.96 1.70
CA GLN A 5 3.24 14.55 2.11
C GLN A 5 3.61 13.59 0.98
N SER A 6 3.86 14.08 -0.24
CA SER A 6 4.10 13.26 -1.44
C SER A 6 5.18 12.19 -1.20
N GLN A 7 6.28 12.57 -0.55
CA GLN A 7 7.36 11.64 -0.25
C GLN A 7 6.92 10.50 0.69
N LYS A 8 6.08 10.79 1.70
CA LYS A 8 5.55 9.76 2.60
C LYS A 8 4.61 8.79 1.88
N TYR A 9 3.77 9.29 0.98
CA TYR A 9 2.92 8.44 0.14
C TYR A 9 3.75 7.56 -0.79
N LYS A 10 4.82 8.10 -1.36
CA LYS A 10 5.76 7.32 -2.18
C LYS A 10 6.38 6.16 -1.37
N TYR A 11 6.88 6.43 -0.17
CA TYR A 11 7.43 5.37 0.69
C TYR A 11 6.38 4.35 1.12
N LEU A 12 5.17 4.80 1.48
CA LEU A 12 4.06 3.91 1.79
C LEU A 12 3.75 2.96 0.63
N GLY A 13 3.59 3.50 -0.59
CA GLY A 13 3.33 2.70 -1.78
C GLY A 13 4.44 1.71 -2.11
N LEU A 14 5.70 2.10 -1.93
CA LEU A 14 6.87 1.22 -2.09
C LEU A 14 6.89 0.10 -1.05
N ASN A 15 6.59 0.40 0.22
CA ASN A 15 6.53 -0.60 1.29
C ASN A 15 5.39 -1.61 1.04
N ILE A 16 4.22 -1.14 0.61
CA ILE A 16 3.10 -2.02 0.21
C ILE A 16 3.56 -2.95 -0.92
N ALA A 17 4.17 -2.40 -1.98
CA ALA A 17 4.65 -3.19 -3.10
C ALA A 17 5.74 -4.20 -2.70
N TYR A 18 6.61 -3.83 -1.76
CA TYR A 18 7.65 -4.69 -1.21
C TYR A 18 7.03 -5.90 -0.49
N TYR A 19 6.20 -5.68 0.53
CA TYR A 19 5.59 -6.77 1.30
C TYR A 19 4.63 -7.60 0.45
N ARG A 20 3.92 -6.99 -0.49
CA ARG A 20 3.09 -7.72 -1.46
C ARG A 20 3.92 -8.72 -2.27
N LYS A 21 5.09 -8.31 -2.77
CA LYS A 21 6.00 -9.19 -3.52
C LYS A 21 6.62 -10.27 -2.63
N GLU A 22 6.98 -9.93 -1.39
CA GLU A 22 7.47 -10.89 -0.40
C GLU A 22 6.44 -12.00 -0.12
N ARG A 23 5.14 -11.66 -0.11
CA ARG A 23 4.03 -12.62 0.00
C ARG A 23 3.66 -13.33 -1.32
N GLY A 24 4.39 -13.09 -2.41
CA GLY A 24 4.12 -13.70 -3.71
C GLY A 24 2.81 -13.27 -4.37
N LEU A 25 2.22 -12.15 -3.94
CA LEU A 25 0.93 -11.67 -4.44
C LEU A 25 1.11 -10.74 -5.64
N SER A 26 0.25 -10.89 -6.65
CA SER A 26 0.08 -9.86 -7.68
C SER A 26 -0.76 -8.70 -7.15
N GLN A 27 -0.71 -7.52 -7.80
CA GLN A 27 -1.58 -6.40 -7.46
C GLN A 27 -3.06 -6.79 -7.52
N SER A 28 -3.46 -7.58 -8.53
CA SER A 28 -4.84 -8.05 -8.66
C SER A 28 -5.26 -8.94 -7.50
N ARG A 29 -4.37 -9.84 -7.03
CA ARG A 29 -4.66 -10.73 -5.91
C ARG A 29 -4.79 -9.98 -4.58
N LEU A 30 -3.92 -9.00 -4.32
CA LEU A 30 -4.07 -8.17 -3.13
C LEU A 30 -5.34 -7.31 -3.19
N ALA A 31 -5.62 -6.72 -4.35
CA ALA A 31 -6.81 -5.91 -4.57
C ALA A 31 -8.11 -6.71 -4.34
N GLU A 32 -8.16 -7.94 -4.85
CA GLU A 32 -9.25 -8.89 -4.63
C GLU A 32 -9.47 -9.17 -3.14
N ARG A 33 -8.39 -9.44 -2.38
CA ARG A 33 -8.47 -9.73 -0.93
C ARG A 33 -9.05 -8.59 -0.10
N ILE A 34 -8.79 -7.35 -0.49
CA ILE A 34 -9.25 -6.16 0.25
C ILE A 34 -10.46 -5.48 -0.42
N ASN A 35 -11.07 -6.13 -1.42
CA ASN A 35 -12.23 -5.64 -2.15
C ASN A 35 -12.06 -4.25 -2.79
N VAL A 36 -10.93 -4.04 -3.48
CA VAL A 36 -10.69 -2.84 -4.31
C VAL A 36 -10.33 -3.23 -5.74
N SER A 37 -10.35 -2.26 -6.67
CA SER A 37 -9.89 -2.51 -8.03
C SER A 37 -8.37 -2.64 -8.10
N ARG A 38 -7.88 -3.47 -9.04
CA ARG A 38 -6.44 -3.54 -9.37
C ARG A 38 -5.87 -2.15 -9.70
N THR A 39 -6.62 -1.33 -10.43
CA THR A 39 -6.21 0.05 -10.75
C THR A 39 -6.03 0.89 -9.50
N HIS A 40 -6.93 0.80 -8.51
CA HIS A 40 -6.78 1.50 -7.24
C HIS A 40 -5.52 1.01 -6.50
N MET A 41 -5.29 -0.30 -6.41
CA MET A 41 -4.07 -0.88 -5.84
C MET A 41 -2.80 -0.36 -6.52
N SER A 42 -2.79 -0.30 -7.86
CA SER A 42 -1.66 0.26 -8.60
C SER A 42 -1.41 1.73 -8.26
N ARG A 43 -2.47 2.55 -8.20
CA ARG A 43 -2.36 3.98 -7.89
C ARG A 43 -1.87 4.23 -6.45
N ILE A 44 -2.24 3.36 -5.51
CA ILE A 44 -1.71 3.37 -4.15
C ILE A 44 -0.20 3.09 -4.17
N GLU A 45 0.24 2.02 -4.83
CA GLU A 45 1.66 1.64 -4.89
C GLU A 45 2.54 2.68 -5.59
N THR A 46 2.00 3.43 -6.55
CA THR A 46 2.71 4.50 -7.27
C THR A 46 2.50 5.88 -6.65
N ALA A 47 1.81 5.99 -5.51
CA ALA A 47 1.46 7.27 -4.87
C ALA A 47 0.72 8.27 -5.79
N ASP A 48 -0.06 7.75 -6.73
CA ASP A 48 -0.89 8.53 -7.66
C ASP A 48 -2.25 8.94 -7.05
N CYS A 49 -2.62 8.33 -5.91
CA CYS A 49 -3.79 8.75 -5.14
C CYS A 49 -3.49 8.78 -3.64
N ALA A 50 -4.30 9.56 -2.91
CA ALA A 50 -4.38 9.39 -1.47
C ALA A 50 -5.10 8.07 -1.17
N VAL A 51 -4.77 7.46 -0.03
CA VAL A 51 -5.36 6.22 0.47
C VAL A 51 -5.91 6.46 1.87
N SER A 52 -7.07 5.89 2.18
CA SER A 52 -7.66 5.96 3.52
C SER A 52 -6.93 5.02 4.48
N LEU A 53 -7.01 5.29 5.79
CA LEU A 53 -6.43 4.40 6.79
C LEU A 53 -7.12 3.03 6.81
N ASP A 54 -8.43 2.96 6.55
CA ASP A 54 -9.15 1.68 6.46
C ASP A 54 -8.57 0.76 5.38
N VAL A 55 -8.24 1.33 4.20
CA VAL A 55 -7.59 0.57 3.12
C VAL A 55 -6.17 0.17 3.53
N VAL A 56 -5.43 1.04 4.22
CA VAL A 56 -4.09 0.70 4.72
C VAL A 56 -4.15 -0.45 5.73
N PHE A 57 -5.09 -0.44 6.67
CA PHE A 57 -5.27 -1.52 7.64
C PHE A 57 -5.71 -2.82 6.96
N ALA A 58 -6.64 -2.76 6.01
CA ALA A 58 -7.00 -3.93 5.21
C ALA A 58 -5.80 -4.53 4.45
N ILE A 59 -4.91 -3.68 3.93
CA ILE A 59 -3.65 -4.13 3.31
C ILE A 59 -2.73 -4.78 4.35
N CYS A 60 -2.60 -4.20 5.55
CA CYS A 60 -1.80 -4.78 6.63
C CYS A 60 -2.29 -6.18 6.99
N ASP A 61 -3.60 -6.34 7.16
CA ASP A 61 -4.22 -7.62 7.49
C ASP A 61 -4.03 -8.65 6.35
N ALA A 62 -4.28 -8.24 5.10
CA ALA A 62 -4.14 -9.13 3.93
C ALA A 62 -2.69 -9.55 3.64
N LEU A 63 -1.72 -8.74 4.06
CA LEU A 63 -0.30 -9.01 3.97
C LEU A 63 0.28 -9.56 5.28
N GLU A 64 -0.52 -9.72 6.34
CA GLU A 64 -0.12 -10.12 7.69
C GLU A 64 1.15 -9.40 8.17
N VAL A 65 1.18 -8.08 8.02
CA VAL A 65 2.24 -7.21 8.51
C VAL A 65 1.65 -6.15 9.42
N PRO A 66 2.32 -5.81 10.54
CA PRO A 66 1.80 -4.78 11.42
C PRO A 66 2.01 -3.38 10.78
N PRO A 67 1.15 -2.39 11.07
CA PRO A 67 1.14 -1.10 10.37
C PRO A 67 2.48 -0.37 10.37
N GLU A 68 3.27 -0.45 11.45
CA GLU A 68 4.58 0.17 11.55
C GLU A 68 5.53 -0.26 10.44
N LYS A 69 5.37 -1.46 9.87
CA LYS A 69 6.17 -1.90 8.72
C LYS A 69 5.85 -1.14 7.44
N LEU A 70 4.59 -0.75 7.23
CA LEU A 70 4.20 0.07 6.07
C LEU A 70 4.66 1.53 6.24
N PHE A 71 4.74 2.01 7.48
CA PHE A 71 5.20 3.36 7.82
C PHE A 71 6.70 3.47 8.16
N ALA A 72 7.44 2.37 8.11
CA ALA A 72 8.89 2.36 8.29
C ALA A 72 9.57 2.97 7.05
N PHE A 73 9.73 4.30 7.06
CA PHE A 73 10.39 5.04 5.99
C PHE A 73 11.89 5.00 6.21
N ARG A 74 12.57 4.16 5.43
CA ARG A 74 14.04 4.08 5.44
C ARG A 74 14.58 5.20 4.54
N MET A 75 15.44 6.05 5.11
CA MET A 75 16.16 7.11 4.40
C MET A 75 17.07 6.54 3.31
#